data_AF-A0A3M2DSY2-F1
#
_entry.id   AF-A0A3M2DSY2-F1
#
_cell.length_a   1.000
_cell.length_b   1.000
_cell.length_c   1.000
_cell.angle_alpha   90.00
_cell.angle_beta   90.00
_cell.angle_gamma   90.00
#
_symmetry.space_group_name_H-M   'P 1'
#
loop_
_entity.id
_entity.type
_entity.pdbx_description
1 polymer ?
#
loop_
_entity_poly.entity_id
_entity_poly.type
_entity_poly.pdbx_seq_one_letter_code
_entity_poly.pdbx_strand_id
1 'polypeptide(L)'
;MAKLAESVDVAIVGAGLSGLEAARRLRRAGATVAVLEARDRVGGRLERRRFGSAWFDLGGQWIGPTQDRVAEAARELGCGTFPTHHRGDTLLDLDGKLARYRGAIPAVSLPKLVDLRHALWRADAMARRVPLGEPPAARRAADWDRQTVAQWRDRTLRTAGARKMVDVATRVVFGAEPEQLSLLHFLFYVHGGGSLRRLVDIEDGAQRTRFIDGAAGLAERMARRLGDAVHLGRPVTAIAQTGDRVRVAAGAGAVAARFAIVAVPPALAARIQFDPPLPAERDQLLQRYPMGSTVKVFATYDEPFWRAGGLSGEVVCCDGPLSVVFDNTSHDGAVACLLAFLCGRDRWRWSRLPAPERRRTVVDALARYFGPRARDPIEYVEKDWDAEPWTRGCPVGGAGPGVWTALSAPLRAPVGRVHWAGTETATVWNGYMDGALRAGQRAAAEVLHRL
;
A
#
# COMPACT_ATOMS: atom_id res chain seq x y z
N MET A 1 -9.61 30.20 -9.52
CA MET A 1 -9.53 29.14 -8.47
C MET A 1 -10.89 29.07 -7.79
N ALA A 2 -11.49 27.88 -7.62
CA ALA A 2 -12.76 27.75 -6.92
C ALA A 2 -12.63 28.25 -5.46
N LYS A 3 -13.60 29.04 -5.01
CA LYS A 3 -13.69 29.53 -3.62
C LYS A 3 -13.96 28.32 -2.71
N LEU A 4 -13.23 28.22 -1.59
CA LEU A 4 -13.51 27.19 -0.58
C LEU A 4 -14.89 27.45 0.04
N ALA A 5 -15.64 26.40 0.35
CA ALA A 5 -16.88 26.53 1.10
C ALA A 5 -16.61 27.17 2.47
N GLU A 6 -17.41 28.17 2.86
CA GLU A 6 -17.20 28.91 4.11
C GLU A 6 -17.56 28.06 5.35
N SER A 7 -18.53 27.15 5.23
CA SER A 7 -18.95 26.24 6.29
C SER A 7 -19.56 24.94 5.72
N VAL A 8 -19.22 23.79 6.30
CA VAL A 8 -19.79 22.46 5.97
C VAL A 8 -20.04 21.64 7.24
N ASP A 9 -20.70 20.49 7.13
CA ASP A 9 -20.82 19.56 8.26
C ASP A 9 -19.48 18.86 8.53
N VAL A 10 -18.80 18.39 7.47
CA VAL A 10 -17.56 17.62 7.60
C VAL A 10 -16.49 18.05 6.61
N ALA A 11 -15.33 18.45 7.11
CA ALA A 11 -14.12 18.64 6.31
C ALA A 11 -13.31 17.34 6.25
N ILE A 12 -12.85 16.93 5.08
CA ILE A 12 -12.14 15.67 4.87
C ILE A 12 -10.75 15.98 4.31
N VAL A 13 -9.71 15.57 5.03
CA VAL A 13 -8.31 15.82 4.64
C VAL A 13 -7.78 14.62 3.86
N GLY A 14 -7.56 14.83 2.56
CA GLY A 14 -7.02 13.85 1.61
C GLY A 14 -8.09 13.20 0.72
N ALA A 15 -7.90 13.28 -0.60
CA ALA A 15 -8.74 12.66 -1.63
C ALA A 15 -8.17 11.32 -2.15
N GLY A 16 -7.55 10.53 -1.26
CA GLY A 16 -7.36 9.10 -1.49
C GLY A 16 -8.68 8.33 -1.37
N LEU A 17 -8.69 7.02 -1.70
CA LEU A 17 -9.90 6.20 -1.63
C LEU A 17 -10.63 6.29 -0.29
N SER A 18 -9.88 6.38 0.83
CA SER A 18 -10.47 6.46 2.16
C SER A 18 -11.27 7.74 2.38
N GLY A 19 -10.71 8.90 2.03
CA GLY A 19 -11.40 10.19 2.15
C GLY A 19 -12.56 10.31 1.16
N LEU A 20 -12.38 9.85 -0.09
CA LEU A 20 -13.44 9.84 -1.10
C LEU A 20 -14.62 8.96 -0.68
N GLU A 21 -14.37 7.80 -0.08
CA GLU A 21 -15.44 6.93 0.42
C GLU A 21 -16.15 7.54 1.63
N ALA A 22 -15.41 8.14 2.56
CA ALA A 22 -16.00 8.86 3.68
C ALA A 22 -16.94 9.98 3.18
N ALA A 23 -16.47 10.80 2.24
CA ALA A 23 -17.25 11.88 1.62
C ALA A 23 -18.52 11.36 0.95
N ARG A 24 -18.41 10.26 0.19
CA ARG A 24 -19.53 9.63 -0.50
C ARG A 24 -20.60 9.12 0.47
N ARG A 25 -20.19 8.51 1.59
CA ARG A 25 -21.09 8.02 2.63
C ARG A 25 -21.80 9.17 3.34
N LEU A 26 -21.07 10.21 3.72
CA LEU A 26 -21.62 11.41 4.36
C LEU A 26 -22.62 12.14 3.45
N ARG A 27 -22.28 12.34 2.17
CA ARG A 27 -23.18 12.95 1.19
C ARG A 27 -24.47 12.15 0.97
N ARG A 28 -24.37 10.82 0.92
CA ARG A 28 -25.56 9.94 0.83
C ARG A 28 -26.48 10.06 2.04
N ALA A 29 -25.94 10.37 3.21
CA ALA A 29 -26.70 10.62 4.42
C ALA A 29 -27.18 12.09 4.55
N GLY A 30 -27.00 12.92 3.51
CA GLY A 30 -27.47 14.30 3.48
C GLY A 30 -26.50 15.34 4.07
N ALA A 31 -25.34 14.93 4.59
CA ALA A 31 -24.36 15.86 5.14
C ALA A 31 -23.62 16.65 4.04
N THR A 32 -23.33 17.92 4.32
CA THR A 32 -22.46 18.76 3.49
C THR A 32 -20.99 18.46 3.77
N VAL A 33 -20.16 18.33 2.74
CA VAL A 33 -18.75 17.96 2.90
C VAL A 33 -17.83 18.81 2.02
N ALA A 34 -16.59 18.99 2.48
CA ALA A 34 -15.50 19.53 1.68
C ALA A 34 -14.30 18.58 1.77
N VAL A 35 -13.84 18.03 0.64
CA VAL A 35 -12.65 17.19 0.54
C VAL A 35 -11.48 18.07 0.11
N LEU A 36 -10.44 18.13 0.94
CA LEU A 36 -9.27 18.99 0.75
C LEU A 36 -8.07 18.11 0.37
N GLU A 37 -7.61 18.22 -0.86
CA GLU A 37 -6.50 17.43 -1.40
C GLU A 37 -5.28 18.31 -1.67
N ALA A 38 -4.13 17.87 -1.19
CA ALA A 38 -2.88 18.61 -1.33
C ALA A 38 -2.40 18.68 -2.79
N ARG A 39 -2.60 17.60 -3.55
CA ARG A 39 -2.21 17.51 -4.96
C ARG A 39 -3.22 18.17 -5.89
N ASP A 40 -2.82 18.32 -7.14
CA ASP A 40 -3.66 18.63 -8.30
C ASP A 40 -4.40 17.41 -8.86
N ARG A 41 -4.36 16.27 -8.17
CA ARG A 41 -5.04 15.03 -8.54
C ARG A 41 -5.59 14.30 -7.32
N VAL A 42 -6.66 13.53 -7.52
CA VAL A 42 -7.15 12.57 -6.53
C VAL A 42 -6.39 11.24 -6.59
N GLY A 43 -6.74 10.32 -5.69
CA GLY A 43 -6.26 8.93 -5.69
C GLY A 43 -5.14 8.64 -4.70
N GLY A 44 -4.41 9.65 -4.23
CA GLY A 44 -3.33 9.49 -3.25
C GLY A 44 -2.25 8.52 -3.74
N ARG A 45 -2.13 7.36 -3.06
CA ARG A 45 -1.23 6.25 -3.44
C ARG A 45 -1.65 5.49 -4.71
N LEU A 46 -2.77 5.88 -5.32
CA LEU A 46 -3.15 5.45 -6.65
C LEU A 46 -2.78 6.56 -7.64
N GLU A 47 -1.92 6.22 -8.57
CA GLU A 47 -1.46 7.09 -9.66
C GLU A 47 -1.33 6.23 -10.90
N ARG A 48 -1.78 6.73 -12.05
CA ARG A 48 -1.70 6.03 -13.33
C ARG A 48 -1.05 6.90 -14.39
N ARG A 49 -0.42 6.26 -15.35
CA ARG A 49 0.20 6.89 -16.53
C ARG A 49 -0.14 6.07 -17.77
N ARG A 50 -0.19 6.71 -18.94
CA ARG A 50 -0.29 5.99 -20.22
C ARG A 50 1.09 5.56 -20.71
N PHE A 51 1.20 4.31 -21.13
CA PHE A 51 2.28 3.82 -21.99
C PHE A 51 1.62 3.31 -23.28
N GLY A 52 2.04 3.83 -24.43
CA GLY A 52 1.32 3.62 -25.69
C GLY A 52 -0.19 3.91 -25.56
N SER A 53 -1.02 2.91 -25.90
CA SER A 53 -2.49 3.02 -25.87
C SER A 53 -3.12 2.80 -24.48
N ALA A 54 -2.42 2.16 -23.54
CA ALA A 54 -3.01 1.62 -22.32
C ALA A 54 -2.60 2.37 -21.03
N TRP A 55 -3.41 2.21 -19.97
CA TRP A 55 -3.16 2.76 -18.65
C TRP A 55 -2.36 1.78 -17.78
N PHE A 56 -1.38 2.30 -17.05
CA PHE A 56 -0.56 1.56 -16.11
C PHE A 56 -0.52 2.28 -14.76
N ASP A 57 -0.70 1.54 -13.67
CA ASP A 57 -0.70 2.09 -12.32
C ASP A 57 0.73 2.24 -11.79
N LEU A 58 1.20 3.47 -11.62
CA LEU A 58 2.44 3.81 -10.91
C LEU A 58 2.34 3.56 -9.40
N GLY A 59 1.12 3.38 -8.87
CA GLY A 59 0.84 3.11 -7.46
C GLY A 59 0.28 1.71 -7.17
N GLY A 60 -0.67 1.62 -6.25
CA GLY A 60 -1.43 0.40 -6.02
C GLY A 60 -2.26 0.01 -7.25
N GLN A 61 -2.29 -1.28 -7.60
CA GLN A 61 -2.84 -1.73 -8.90
C GLN A 61 -3.68 -3.01 -8.83
N TRP A 62 -3.60 -3.76 -7.74
CA TRP A 62 -4.19 -5.10 -7.65
C TRP A 62 -5.40 -5.18 -6.73
N ILE A 63 -6.32 -6.06 -7.11
CA ILE A 63 -7.44 -6.55 -6.27
C ILE A 63 -7.43 -8.07 -6.28
N GLY A 64 -7.55 -8.65 -5.09
CA GLY A 64 -7.63 -10.09 -4.86
C GLY A 64 -8.98 -10.56 -4.29
N PRO A 65 -9.14 -11.88 -4.08
CA PRO A 65 -10.26 -12.44 -3.34
C PRO A 65 -10.39 -11.81 -1.94
N THR A 66 -11.62 -11.82 -1.40
CA THR A 66 -11.98 -11.24 -0.08
C THR A 66 -11.81 -9.73 0.09
N GLN A 67 -11.41 -9.01 -0.96
CA GLN A 67 -11.42 -7.54 -1.03
C GLN A 67 -12.78 -7.05 -1.57
N ASP A 68 -13.84 -7.31 -0.80
CA ASP A 68 -15.24 -7.10 -1.20
C ASP A 68 -15.61 -5.62 -1.39
N ARG A 69 -15.07 -4.70 -0.60
CA ARG A 69 -15.44 -3.27 -0.66
C ARG A 69 -14.90 -2.61 -1.92
N VAL A 70 -13.67 -2.92 -2.31
CA VAL A 70 -13.10 -2.37 -3.55
C VAL A 70 -13.73 -3.02 -4.78
N ALA A 71 -14.04 -4.32 -4.72
CA ALA A 71 -14.76 -5.01 -5.79
C ALA A 71 -16.19 -4.44 -5.98
N GLU A 72 -16.91 -4.18 -4.88
CA GLU A 72 -18.21 -3.53 -4.90
C GLU A 72 -18.12 -2.12 -5.50
N ALA A 73 -17.18 -1.29 -5.04
CA ALA A 73 -16.98 0.06 -5.56
C ALA A 73 -16.63 0.07 -7.07
N ALA A 74 -15.78 -0.85 -7.51
CA ALA A 74 -15.43 -1.02 -8.92
C ALA A 74 -16.66 -1.33 -9.78
N ARG A 75 -17.48 -2.29 -9.35
CA ARG A 75 -18.74 -2.66 -10.04
C ARG A 75 -19.74 -1.51 -10.07
N GLU A 76 -19.94 -0.81 -8.96
CA GLU A 76 -20.88 0.32 -8.85
C GLU A 76 -20.49 1.51 -9.76
N LEU A 77 -19.19 1.68 -10.03
CA LEU A 77 -18.64 2.78 -10.83
C LEU A 77 -18.28 2.35 -12.26
N GLY A 78 -18.58 1.11 -12.64
CA GLY A 78 -18.27 0.58 -13.98
C GLY A 78 -16.77 0.55 -14.28
N CYS A 79 -15.95 0.18 -13.29
CA CYS A 79 -14.51 -0.02 -13.46
C CYS A 79 -14.24 -1.49 -13.79
N GLY A 80 -13.89 -1.79 -15.04
CA GLY A 80 -13.54 -3.15 -15.45
C GLY A 80 -12.21 -3.62 -14.85
N THR A 81 -12.10 -4.92 -14.59
CA THR A 81 -10.85 -5.57 -14.16
C THR A 81 -10.49 -6.72 -15.10
N PHE A 82 -9.23 -7.14 -15.06
CA PHE A 82 -8.71 -8.25 -15.85
C PHE A 82 -7.67 -9.05 -15.04
N PRO A 83 -7.47 -10.35 -15.32
CA PRO A 83 -6.51 -11.17 -14.59
C PRO A 83 -5.06 -10.73 -14.77
N THR A 84 -4.25 -10.84 -13.72
CA THR A 84 -2.79 -10.73 -13.82
C THR A 84 -2.24 -11.97 -14.50
N HIS A 85 -1.38 -11.77 -15.51
CA HIS A 85 -0.72 -12.89 -16.19
C HIS A 85 0.29 -13.55 -15.26
N HIS A 86 0.22 -14.88 -15.16
CA HIS A 86 1.10 -15.70 -14.31
C HIS A 86 1.37 -17.08 -14.93
N ARG A 87 1.06 -17.27 -16.22
CA ARG A 87 1.23 -18.57 -16.90
C ARG A 87 2.66 -18.74 -17.36
N GLY A 88 3.28 -19.88 -17.05
CA GLY A 88 4.67 -20.17 -17.39
C GLY A 88 5.48 -20.44 -16.13
N ASP A 89 6.78 -20.57 -16.29
CA ASP A 89 7.70 -20.75 -15.18
C ASP A 89 8.06 -19.39 -14.56
N THR A 90 8.03 -19.32 -13.23
CA THR A 90 8.56 -18.20 -12.45
C THR A 90 10.05 -18.41 -12.20
N LEU A 91 10.82 -17.33 -12.18
CA LEU A 91 12.24 -17.36 -11.86
C LEU A 91 12.48 -17.06 -10.38
N LEU A 92 13.39 -17.80 -9.76
CA LEU A 92 13.99 -17.47 -8.47
C LEU A 92 15.46 -17.11 -8.71
N ASP A 93 15.85 -15.91 -8.29
CA ASP A 93 17.25 -15.48 -8.20
C ASP A 93 17.72 -15.54 -6.75
N LEU A 94 18.54 -16.54 -6.46
CA LEU A 94 19.06 -16.81 -5.12
C LEU A 94 20.57 -17.04 -5.20
N ASP A 95 21.33 -16.19 -4.50
CA ASP A 95 22.80 -16.23 -4.48
C ASP A 95 23.40 -16.14 -5.90
N GLY A 96 22.78 -15.35 -6.77
CA GLY A 96 23.17 -15.19 -8.18
C GLY A 96 22.83 -16.38 -9.08
N LYS A 97 22.17 -17.42 -8.56
CA LYS A 97 21.73 -18.60 -9.32
C LYS A 97 20.26 -18.47 -9.68
N LEU A 98 19.96 -18.70 -10.96
CA LEU A 98 18.59 -18.70 -11.46
C LEU A 98 18.01 -20.11 -11.45
N ALA A 99 16.82 -20.26 -10.89
CA ALA A 99 16.03 -21.47 -10.93
C ALA A 99 14.63 -21.19 -11.46
N ARG A 100 14.09 -22.09 -12.28
CA ARG A 100 12.69 -22.06 -12.74
C ARG A 100 11.82 -22.88 -11.80
N TYR A 101 10.62 -22.41 -11.52
CA TYR A 101 9.62 -23.15 -10.76
C TYR A 101 8.19 -22.77 -11.17
N ARG A 102 7.21 -23.56 -10.74
CA ARG A 102 5.78 -23.27 -10.93
C ARG A 102 5.05 -23.18 -9.59
N GLY A 103 4.05 -22.32 -9.52
CA GLY A 103 3.24 -22.06 -8.32
C GLY A 103 3.84 -21.00 -7.39
N ALA A 104 3.24 -20.79 -6.22
CA ALA A 104 3.58 -19.68 -5.32
C ALA A 104 4.89 -19.85 -4.54
N ILE A 105 5.47 -21.06 -4.47
CA ILE A 105 6.66 -21.35 -3.65
C ILE A 105 7.77 -21.95 -4.52
N PRO A 106 8.99 -21.38 -4.51
CA PRO A 106 10.10 -21.90 -5.30
C PRO A 106 10.45 -23.34 -4.99
N ALA A 107 10.78 -24.12 -6.02
CA ALA A 107 11.35 -25.45 -5.89
C ALA A 107 12.80 -25.36 -5.37
N VAL A 108 12.96 -25.10 -4.08
CA VAL A 108 14.22 -25.27 -3.36
C VAL A 108 14.39 -26.74 -2.98
N SER A 109 15.61 -27.18 -2.60
CA SER A 109 15.83 -28.57 -2.16
C SER A 109 14.82 -28.99 -1.08
N LEU A 110 14.40 -30.27 -1.05
CA LEU A 110 13.34 -30.77 -0.17
C LEU A 110 13.41 -30.27 1.30
N PRO A 111 14.58 -30.23 1.96
CA PRO A 111 14.68 -29.68 3.32
C PRO A 111 14.35 -28.18 3.43
N LYS A 112 14.74 -27.38 2.43
CA LYS A 112 14.46 -25.93 2.37
C LYS A 112 12.96 -25.67 2.13
N LEU A 113 12.29 -26.51 1.33
CA LEU A 113 10.85 -26.43 1.07
C LEU A 113 10.04 -26.73 2.33
N VAL A 114 10.44 -27.75 3.09
CA VAL A 114 9.79 -28.11 4.37
C VAL A 114 9.97 -27.00 5.40
N ASP A 115 11.18 -26.45 5.55
CA ASP A 115 11.47 -25.36 6.49
C ASP A 115 10.65 -24.10 6.17
N LEU A 116 10.56 -23.71 4.89
CA LEU A 116 9.75 -22.57 4.45
C LEU A 116 8.25 -22.82 4.66
N ARG A 117 7.73 -24.00 4.28
CA ARG A 117 6.32 -24.35 4.52
C ARG A 117 5.96 -24.33 6.00
N HIS A 118 6.85 -24.85 6.85
CA HIS A 118 6.67 -24.83 8.30
C HIS A 118 6.63 -23.39 8.84
N ALA A 119 7.47 -22.49 8.31
CA ALA A 119 7.46 -21.08 8.70
C ALA A 119 6.18 -20.35 8.29
N LEU A 120 5.72 -20.55 7.05
CA LEU A 120 4.45 -19.99 6.57
C LEU A 120 3.28 -20.49 7.43
N TRP A 121 3.21 -21.80 7.67
CA TRP A 121 2.19 -22.40 8.52
C TRP A 121 2.23 -21.82 9.95
N ARG A 122 3.42 -21.66 10.52
CA ARG A 122 3.60 -21.13 11.86
C ARG A 122 3.24 -19.64 11.94
N ALA A 123 3.61 -18.84 10.95
CA ALA A 123 3.21 -17.44 10.84
C ALA A 123 1.67 -17.33 10.80
N ASP A 124 1.02 -18.10 9.93
CA ASP A 124 -0.44 -18.10 9.80
C ASP A 124 -1.13 -18.58 11.10
N ALA A 125 -0.59 -19.61 11.75
CA ALA A 125 -1.11 -20.10 13.03
C ALA A 125 -0.94 -19.09 14.18
N MET A 126 0.15 -18.33 14.19
CA MET A 126 0.36 -17.23 15.12
C MET A 126 -0.57 -16.05 14.81
N ALA A 127 -0.73 -15.71 13.53
CA ALA A 127 -1.54 -14.60 13.06
C ALA A 127 -3.01 -14.76 13.45
N ARG A 128 -3.59 -15.97 13.30
CA ARG A 128 -4.96 -16.28 13.72
C ARG A 128 -5.24 -16.03 15.21
N ARG A 129 -4.20 -15.92 16.04
CA ARG A 129 -4.32 -15.65 17.49
C ARG A 129 -4.29 -14.16 17.83
N VAL A 130 -4.15 -13.28 16.84
CA VAL A 130 -4.16 -11.82 17.02
C VAL A 130 -5.56 -11.29 16.70
N PRO A 131 -6.31 -10.73 17.65
CA PRO A 131 -7.60 -10.10 17.38
C PRO A 131 -7.42 -8.87 16.48
N LEU A 132 -8.13 -8.82 15.34
CA LEU A 132 -7.96 -7.72 14.37
C LEU A 132 -8.44 -6.36 14.87
N GLY A 133 -9.48 -6.35 15.70
CA GLY A 133 -10.01 -5.11 16.31
C GLY A 133 -9.10 -4.58 17.42
N GLU A 134 -8.43 -5.48 18.14
CA GLU A 134 -7.65 -5.16 19.34
C GLU A 134 -6.39 -6.03 19.42
N PRO A 135 -5.35 -5.77 18.59
CA PRO A 135 -4.13 -6.58 18.60
C PRO A 135 -3.44 -6.74 19.96
N PRO A 136 -3.42 -5.70 20.85
CA PRO A 136 -2.86 -5.84 22.20
C PRO A 136 -3.56 -6.87 23.09
N ALA A 137 -4.82 -7.24 22.82
CA ALA A 137 -5.55 -8.24 23.58
C ALA A 137 -5.10 -9.68 23.29
N ALA A 138 -4.22 -9.91 22.30
CA ALA A 138 -3.67 -11.22 22.06
C ALA A 138 -2.88 -11.72 23.28
N ARG A 139 -3.04 -13.00 23.66
CA ARG A 139 -2.39 -13.60 24.84
C ARG A 139 -0.87 -13.37 24.94
N ARG A 140 -0.19 -13.23 23.78
CA ARG A 140 1.26 -13.01 23.69
C ARG A 140 1.62 -11.67 23.05
N ALA A 141 0.71 -10.69 23.07
CA ALA A 141 0.92 -9.39 22.43
C ALA A 141 2.21 -8.72 22.91
N ALA A 142 2.43 -8.64 24.23
CA ALA A 142 3.64 -8.04 24.80
C ALA A 142 4.94 -8.73 24.37
N ASP A 143 4.94 -10.06 24.21
CA ASP A 143 6.11 -10.79 23.72
C ASP A 143 6.34 -10.54 22.23
N TRP A 144 5.27 -10.60 21.43
CA TRP A 144 5.34 -10.44 19.98
C TRP A 144 5.69 -9.00 19.60
N ASP A 145 5.19 -8.01 20.32
CA ASP A 145 5.43 -6.61 19.98
C ASP A 145 6.83 -6.14 20.38
N ARG A 146 7.49 -6.79 21.36
CA ARG A 146 8.88 -6.52 21.71
C ARG A 146 9.90 -7.21 20.80
N GLN A 147 9.45 -8.07 19.88
CA GLN A 147 10.29 -8.79 18.93
C GLN A 147 10.17 -8.19 17.53
N THR A 148 11.28 -8.18 16.79
CA THR A 148 11.24 -7.89 15.35
C THR A 148 10.88 -9.13 14.55
N VAL A 149 10.43 -8.94 13.30
CA VAL A 149 10.23 -10.05 12.36
C VAL A 149 11.56 -10.77 12.09
N ALA A 150 12.68 -10.06 12.00
CA ALA A 150 14.02 -10.64 11.87
C ALA A 150 14.35 -11.61 13.02
N GLN A 151 14.12 -11.20 14.27
CA GLN A 151 14.40 -12.04 15.44
C GLN A 151 13.54 -13.31 15.44
N TRP A 152 12.26 -13.20 15.09
CA TRP A 152 11.37 -14.36 14.97
C TRP A 152 11.79 -15.30 13.85
N ARG A 153 12.08 -14.74 12.67
CA ARG A 153 12.60 -15.46 11.49
C ARG A 153 13.86 -16.24 11.88
N ASP A 154 14.79 -15.58 12.56
CA ASP A 154 16.08 -16.18 12.92
C ASP A 154 16.00 -17.29 13.96
N ARG A 155 14.99 -17.24 14.84
CA ARG A 155 14.70 -18.31 15.81
C ARG A 155 13.93 -19.47 15.19
N THR A 156 13.12 -19.20 14.17
CA THR A 156 12.17 -20.18 13.62
C THR A 156 12.75 -20.96 12.44
N LEU A 157 13.52 -20.30 11.57
CA LEU A 157 14.01 -20.87 10.32
C LEU A 157 15.43 -21.39 10.45
N ARG A 158 15.69 -22.58 9.90
CA ARG A 158 17.01 -23.22 9.98
C ARG A 158 17.88 -22.93 8.76
N THR A 159 17.27 -22.68 7.61
CA THR A 159 18.00 -22.54 6.34
C THR A 159 18.11 -21.07 5.91
N ALA A 160 19.28 -20.69 5.39
CA ALA A 160 19.52 -19.33 4.88
C ALA A 160 18.55 -18.95 3.73
N GLY A 161 18.24 -19.91 2.85
CA GLY A 161 17.28 -19.70 1.76
C GLY A 161 15.86 -19.38 2.26
N ALA A 162 15.35 -20.10 3.26
CA ALA A 162 14.04 -19.80 3.82
C ALA A 162 14.00 -18.42 4.50
N ARG A 163 15.10 -18.02 5.17
CA ARG A 163 15.22 -16.67 5.76
C ARG A 163 15.13 -15.60 4.67
N LYS A 164 15.92 -15.72 3.60
CA LYS A 164 15.87 -14.80 2.46
C LYS A 164 14.46 -14.70 1.83
N MET A 165 13.70 -15.79 1.78
CA MET A 165 12.31 -15.77 1.29
C MET A 165 11.38 -14.94 2.18
N VAL A 166 11.51 -15.06 3.52
CA VAL A 166 10.78 -14.18 4.45
C VAL A 166 11.19 -12.73 4.28
N ASP A 167 12.46 -12.47 3.99
CA ASP A 167 12.99 -11.12 3.81
C ASP A 167 12.41 -10.48 2.56
N VAL A 168 12.36 -11.22 1.44
CA VAL A 168 11.71 -10.75 0.21
C VAL A 168 10.22 -10.50 0.45
N ALA A 169 9.50 -11.45 1.07
CA ALA A 169 8.08 -11.29 1.36
C ALA A 169 7.81 -10.05 2.22
N THR A 170 8.65 -9.82 3.24
CA THR A 170 8.53 -8.64 4.12
C THR A 170 8.79 -7.35 3.34
N ARG A 171 9.86 -7.30 2.54
CA ARG A 171 10.19 -6.13 1.71
C ARG A 171 9.09 -5.81 0.70
N VAL A 172 8.51 -6.82 0.03
CA VAL A 172 7.47 -6.62 -0.98
C VAL A 172 6.14 -6.20 -0.36
N VAL A 173 5.75 -6.80 0.77
CA VAL A 173 4.45 -6.50 1.41
C VAL A 173 4.48 -5.17 2.17
N PHE A 174 5.59 -4.85 2.83
CA PHE A 174 5.68 -3.72 3.75
C PHE A 174 6.57 -2.57 3.26
N GLY A 175 7.42 -2.78 2.26
CA GLY A 175 8.46 -1.81 1.89
C GLY A 175 9.52 -1.64 2.98
N ALA A 176 9.68 -2.60 3.88
CA ALA A 176 10.55 -2.49 5.05
C ALA A 176 11.36 -3.77 5.25
N GLU A 177 12.49 -3.65 5.95
CA GLU A 177 13.28 -4.79 6.37
C GLU A 177 12.65 -5.49 7.60
N PRO A 178 12.84 -6.82 7.75
CA PRO A 178 12.31 -7.57 8.89
C PRO A 178 12.75 -7.05 10.27
N GLU A 179 13.92 -6.43 10.39
CA GLU A 179 14.37 -5.81 11.65
C GLU A 179 13.65 -4.52 12.01
N GLN A 180 12.95 -3.88 11.06
CA GLN A 180 12.23 -2.62 11.28
C GLN A 180 10.80 -2.84 11.78
N LEU A 181 10.24 -4.04 11.62
CA LEU A 181 8.84 -4.33 11.90
C LEU A 181 8.67 -5.10 13.20
N SER A 182 7.67 -4.70 14.00
CA SER A 182 7.13 -5.51 15.09
C SER A 182 6.59 -6.85 14.56
N LEU A 183 6.89 -7.95 15.24
CA LEU A 183 6.26 -9.23 14.94
C LEU A 183 4.75 -9.18 15.19
N LEU A 184 4.27 -8.48 16.24
CA LEU A 184 2.83 -8.32 16.45
C LEU A 184 2.16 -7.59 15.28
N HIS A 185 2.80 -6.53 14.75
CA HIS A 185 2.31 -5.83 13.56
C HIS A 185 2.24 -6.76 12.35
N PHE A 186 3.31 -7.53 12.10
CA PHE A 186 3.35 -8.50 11.01
C PHE A 186 2.23 -9.54 11.12
N LEU A 187 2.01 -10.10 12.31
CA LEU A 187 0.95 -11.08 12.55
C LEU A 187 -0.45 -10.49 12.40
N PHE A 188 -0.69 -9.27 12.88
CA PHE A 188 -1.93 -8.52 12.65
C PHE A 188 -2.18 -8.35 11.15
N TYR A 189 -1.16 -7.93 10.41
CA TYR A 189 -1.26 -7.69 8.97
C TYR A 189 -1.53 -8.97 8.18
N VAL A 190 -0.83 -10.07 8.53
CA VAL A 190 -1.05 -11.40 7.96
C VAL A 190 -2.47 -11.89 8.21
N HIS A 191 -3.00 -11.73 9.43
CA HIS A 191 -4.37 -12.12 9.75
C HIS A 191 -5.38 -11.23 9.01
N GLY A 192 -5.14 -9.91 8.94
CA GLY A 192 -6.02 -8.96 8.26
C GLY A 192 -6.06 -9.15 6.74
N GLY A 193 -4.99 -9.68 6.15
CA GLY A 193 -4.92 -10.14 4.76
C GLY A 193 -5.35 -11.60 4.57
N GLY A 194 -5.73 -12.30 5.63
CA GLY A 194 -6.18 -13.69 5.65
C GLY A 194 -5.08 -14.74 5.81
N SER A 195 -3.94 -14.60 5.12
CA SER A 195 -2.74 -15.40 5.33
C SER A 195 -1.53 -14.77 4.67
N LEU A 196 -0.32 -15.18 5.07
CA LEU A 196 0.91 -14.70 4.44
C LEU A 196 0.98 -15.14 2.99
N ARG A 197 0.51 -16.36 2.68
CA ARG A 197 0.38 -16.84 1.30
C ARG A 197 -0.53 -15.94 0.48
N ARG A 198 -1.72 -15.57 0.99
CA ARG A 198 -2.66 -14.72 0.23
C ARG A 198 -2.05 -13.35 -0.11
N LEU A 199 -1.22 -12.80 0.77
CA LEU A 199 -0.58 -11.50 0.56
C LEU A 199 0.45 -11.48 -0.58
N VAL A 200 1.00 -12.63 -0.97
CA VAL A 200 2.11 -12.74 -1.94
C VAL A 200 1.77 -13.54 -3.20
N ASP A 201 0.53 -14.00 -3.34
CA ASP A 201 0.09 -14.92 -4.40
C ASP A 201 -0.77 -14.21 -5.47
N ILE A 202 -0.68 -14.65 -6.72
CA ILE A 202 -1.52 -14.13 -7.82
C ILE A 202 -2.82 -14.92 -7.90
N GLU A 203 -2.76 -16.24 -8.03
CA GLU A 203 -3.91 -17.07 -8.43
C GLU A 203 -5.08 -16.96 -7.43
N ASP A 204 -4.79 -17.17 -6.15
CA ASP A 204 -5.73 -17.09 -5.04
C ASP A 204 -5.40 -15.96 -4.05
N GLY A 205 -4.62 -14.96 -4.50
CA GLY A 205 -4.05 -13.95 -3.63
C GLY A 205 -4.36 -12.50 -4.00
N ALA A 206 -3.69 -11.59 -3.30
CA ALA A 206 -3.91 -10.16 -3.38
C ALA A 206 -3.59 -9.58 -4.78
N GLN A 207 -2.80 -10.30 -5.59
CA GLN A 207 -2.35 -9.85 -6.91
C GLN A 207 -3.20 -10.38 -8.09
N ARG A 208 -4.38 -10.99 -7.82
CA ARG A 208 -5.18 -11.70 -8.82
C ARG A 208 -5.61 -10.90 -10.04
N THR A 209 -6.15 -9.69 -9.83
CA THR A 209 -6.69 -8.86 -10.91
C THR A 209 -6.17 -7.44 -10.86
N ARG A 210 -6.14 -6.79 -12.02
CA ARG A 210 -5.82 -5.36 -12.20
C ARG A 210 -6.98 -4.64 -12.86
N PHE A 211 -7.00 -3.31 -12.79
CA PHE A 211 -8.01 -2.48 -13.44
C PHE A 211 -7.66 -2.17 -14.89
N ILE A 212 -8.63 -2.26 -15.80
CA ILE A 212 -8.45 -1.93 -17.23
C ILE A 212 -8.03 -0.46 -17.40
N ASP A 213 -8.71 0.44 -16.69
CA ASP A 213 -8.40 1.88 -16.68
C ASP A 213 -7.33 2.25 -15.63
N GLY A 214 -6.71 1.28 -14.96
CA GLY A 214 -5.89 1.54 -13.77
C GLY A 214 -6.71 1.90 -12.51
N ALA A 215 -6.18 1.54 -11.35
CA ALA A 215 -6.82 1.72 -10.05
C ALA A 215 -7.09 3.19 -9.70
N ALA A 216 -6.26 4.13 -10.17
CA ALA A 216 -6.54 5.56 -10.00
C ALA A 216 -7.85 5.99 -10.67
N GLY A 217 -8.27 5.31 -11.75
CA GLY A 217 -9.56 5.55 -12.41
C GLY A 217 -10.77 5.34 -11.50
N LEU A 218 -10.68 4.45 -10.50
CA LEU A 218 -11.71 4.27 -9.47
C LEU A 218 -11.87 5.55 -8.64
N ALA A 219 -10.76 6.09 -8.13
CA ALA A 219 -10.75 7.31 -7.33
C ALA A 219 -11.26 8.53 -8.13
N GLU A 220 -10.87 8.64 -9.40
CA GLU A 220 -11.36 9.69 -10.29
C GLU A 220 -12.87 9.60 -10.54
N ARG A 221 -13.43 8.39 -10.71
CA ARG A 221 -14.88 8.17 -10.83
C ARG A 221 -15.62 8.51 -9.54
N MET A 222 -15.06 8.17 -8.37
CA MET A 222 -15.61 8.59 -7.07
C MET A 222 -15.63 10.12 -6.93
N ALA A 223 -14.51 10.78 -7.24
CA ALA A 223 -14.40 12.23 -7.15
C ALA A 223 -15.36 12.95 -8.10
N ARG A 224 -15.54 12.45 -9.34
CA ARG A 224 -16.51 13.01 -10.30
C ARG A 224 -17.95 13.00 -9.75
N ARG A 225 -18.36 11.96 -9.01
CA ARG A 225 -19.69 11.92 -8.37
C ARG A 225 -19.82 12.89 -7.20
N LEU A 226 -18.72 13.27 -6.56
CA LEU A 226 -18.70 14.28 -5.48
C LEU A 226 -18.68 15.71 -6.01
N GLY A 227 -18.22 15.91 -7.25
CA GLY A 227 -18.29 17.20 -7.95
C GLY A 227 -17.48 18.29 -7.27
N ASP A 228 -18.14 19.42 -7.03
CA ASP A 228 -17.57 20.64 -6.44
C ASP A 228 -17.14 20.51 -4.98
N ALA A 229 -17.56 19.44 -4.29
CA ALA A 229 -17.10 19.12 -2.94
C ALA A 229 -15.61 18.74 -2.87
N VAL A 230 -14.95 18.44 -4.00
CA VAL A 230 -13.52 18.07 -4.03
C VAL A 230 -12.67 19.27 -4.44
N HIS A 231 -11.79 19.71 -3.53
CA HIS A 231 -10.91 20.85 -3.73
C HIS A 231 -9.44 20.40 -3.80
N LEU A 232 -8.89 20.45 -5.01
CA LEU A 232 -7.49 20.13 -5.32
C LEU A 232 -6.56 21.34 -5.06
N GLY A 233 -5.27 21.09 -4.85
CA GLY A 233 -4.27 22.12 -4.56
C GLY A 233 -4.50 22.82 -3.21
N ARG A 234 -5.10 22.12 -2.26
CA ARG A 234 -5.47 22.60 -0.92
C ARG A 234 -4.75 21.78 0.15
N PRO A 235 -3.42 21.90 0.29
CA PRO A 235 -2.68 21.22 1.35
C PRO A 235 -3.14 21.73 2.71
N VAL A 236 -3.62 20.81 3.56
CA VAL A 236 -4.02 21.13 4.93
C VAL A 236 -2.78 21.27 5.79
N THR A 237 -2.64 22.40 6.46
CA THR A 237 -1.47 22.73 7.30
C THR A 237 -1.80 22.81 8.78
N ALA A 238 -3.05 23.14 9.13
CA ALA A 238 -3.49 23.22 10.51
C ALA A 238 -4.97 22.84 10.68
N ILE A 239 -5.30 22.28 11.85
CA ILE A 239 -6.67 21.97 12.29
C ILE A 239 -6.82 22.51 13.72
N ALA A 240 -7.63 23.56 13.87
CA ALA A 240 -7.97 24.12 15.18
C ALA A 240 -9.39 23.71 15.58
N GLN A 241 -9.59 23.31 16.84
CA GLN A 241 -10.89 22.98 17.41
C GLN A 241 -11.34 24.14 18.30
N THR A 242 -12.41 24.83 17.91
CA THR A 242 -12.92 26.02 18.61
C THR A 242 -14.40 25.82 18.93
N GLY A 243 -14.73 25.65 20.21
CA GLY A 243 -16.11 25.44 20.66
C GLY A 243 -16.77 24.22 20.01
N ASP A 244 -17.81 24.45 19.23
CA ASP A 244 -18.60 23.40 18.58
C ASP A 244 -18.12 23.02 17.17
N ARG A 245 -17.02 23.63 16.69
CA ARG A 245 -16.54 23.51 15.31
C ARG A 245 -15.03 23.26 15.24
N VAL A 246 -14.59 22.88 14.04
CA VAL A 246 -13.19 22.82 13.64
C VAL A 246 -12.94 23.81 12.50
N ARG A 247 -11.77 24.45 12.52
CA ARG A 247 -11.26 25.29 11.44
C ARG A 247 -10.08 24.56 10.80
N VAL A 248 -10.24 24.18 9.53
CA VAL A 248 -9.22 23.46 8.75
C VAL A 248 -8.55 24.42 7.79
N ALA A 249 -7.30 24.80 8.07
CA ALA A 249 -6.51 25.67 7.21
C ALA A 249 -5.95 24.88 6.01
N ALA A 250 -6.21 25.35 4.79
CA ALA A 250 -5.85 24.65 3.55
C ALA A 250 -5.43 25.63 2.43
N GLY A 251 -4.14 25.62 2.10
CA GLY A 251 -3.53 26.62 1.21
C GLY A 251 -3.73 28.04 1.75
N ALA A 252 -4.20 28.97 0.91
CA ALA A 252 -4.44 30.37 1.30
C ALA A 252 -5.78 30.62 2.02
N GLY A 253 -6.54 29.58 2.40
CA GLY A 253 -7.85 29.73 3.02
C GLY A 253 -8.10 28.73 4.15
N ALA A 254 -9.32 28.72 4.67
CA ALA A 254 -9.76 27.76 5.68
C ALA A 254 -11.23 27.36 5.46
N VAL A 255 -11.59 26.17 5.93
CA VAL A 255 -12.97 25.67 5.96
C VAL A 255 -13.39 25.51 7.43
N ALA A 256 -14.54 26.06 7.80
CA ALA A 256 -15.19 25.73 9.07
C ALA A 256 -16.05 24.48 8.92
N ALA A 257 -15.97 23.55 9.87
CA ALA A 257 -16.79 22.34 9.87
C ALA A 257 -17.24 21.94 11.28
N ARG A 258 -18.30 21.12 11.40
CA ARG A 258 -18.68 20.52 12.70
C ARG A 258 -17.70 19.42 13.12
N PHE A 259 -17.20 18.67 12.15
CA PHE A 259 -16.21 17.60 12.33
C PHE A 259 -15.15 17.62 11.22
N ALA A 260 -13.98 17.03 11.49
CA ALA A 260 -12.98 16.73 10.48
C ALA A 260 -12.68 15.23 10.42
N ILE A 261 -12.48 14.70 9.21
CA ILE A 261 -11.93 13.36 8.99
C ILE A 261 -10.55 13.50 8.36
N VAL A 262 -9.50 13.06 9.06
CA VAL A 262 -8.14 13.03 8.53
C VAL A 262 -7.89 11.67 7.87
N ALA A 263 -7.83 11.64 6.55
CA ALA A 263 -7.73 10.43 5.72
C ALA A 263 -6.37 10.26 5.03
N VAL A 264 -5.31 10.80 5.63
CA VAL A 264 -3.90 10.67 5.21
C VAL A 264 -3.14 9.70 6.12
N PRO A 265 -2.01 9.10 5.68
CA PRO A 265 -1.21 8.22 6.53
C PRO A 265 -0.74 8.92 7.83
N PRO A 266 -0.51 8.18 8.94
CA PRO A 266 -0.02 8.74 10.19
C PRO A 266 1.23 9.64 10.01
N ALA A 267 2.19 9.20 9.20
CA ALA A 267 3.40 9.97 8.90
C ALA A 267 3.16 11.33 8.22
N LEU A 268 2.02 11.50 7.53
CA LEU A 268 1.61 12.80 6.98
C LEU A 268 0.75 13.59 7.94
N ALA A 269 -0.11 12.93 8.73
CA ALA A 269 -0.87 13.58 9.79
C ALA A 269 0.07 14.26 10.81
N ALA A 270 1.25 13.69 11.05
CA ALA A 270 2.32 14.28 11.88
C ALA A 270 2.78 15.68 11.42
N ARG A 271 2.48 16.07 10.18
CA ARG A 271 2.90 17.34 9.57
C ARG A 271 1.81 18.42 9.60
N ILE A 272 0.65 18.09 10.18
CA ILE A 272 -0.45 19.02 10.37
C ILE A 272 -0.34 19.57 11.80
N GLN A 273 -0.46 20.88 11.94
CA GLN A 273 -0.53 21.52 13.26
C GLN A 273 -1.93 21.33 13.85
N PHE A 274 -2.01 20.95 15.13
CA PHE A 274 -3.28 20.79 15.84
C PHE A 274 -3.36 21.77 17.00
N ASP A 275 -4.52 22.43 17.13
CA ASP A 275 -4.84 23.32 18.25
C ASP A 275 -6.21 22.95 18.85
N PRO A 276 -6.31 22.55 20.13
CA PRO A 276 -5.19 22.30 21.03
C PRO A 276 -4.30 21.15 20.52
N PRO A 277 -3.05 21.03 21.03
CA PRO A 277 -2.16 19.93 20.68
C PRO A 277 -2.83 18.57 20.87
N LEU A 278 -2.46 17.59 20.04
CA LEU A 278 -2.96 16.22 20.16
C LEU A 278 -2.56 15.62 21.52
N PRO A 279 -3.37 14.70 22.09
CA PRO A 279 -2.96 13.92 23.25
C PRO A 279 -1.60 13.25 23.03
N ALA A 280 -0.75 13.22 24.06
CA ALA A 280 0.64 12.77 23.96
C ALA A 280 0.78 11.37 23.32
N GLU A 281 -0.13 10.46 23.62
CA GLU A 281 -0.18 9.12 23.02
C GLU A 281 -0.42 9.14 21.50
N ARG A 282 -1.29 10.04 21.01
CA ARG A 282 -1.52 10.20 19.58
C ARG A 282 -0.30 10.84 18.92
N ASP A 283 0.26 11.86 19.53
CA ASP A 283 1.47 12.52 19.01
C ASP A 283 2.65 11.53 18.89
N GLN A 284 2.91 10.73 19.94
CA GLN A 284 3.92 9.66 19.89
C GLN A 284 3.64 8.62 18.80
N LEU A 285 2.37 8.27 18.58
CA LEU A 285 2.01 7.31 17.53
C LEU A 285 2.39 7.84 16.14
N LEU A 286 2.11 9.13 15.87
CA LEU A 286 2.40 9.75 14.58
C LEU A 286 3.90 9.76 14.26
N GLN A 287 4.76 9.81 15.28
CA GLN A 287 6.22 9.73 15.14
C GLN A 287 6.74 8.29 14.96
N ARG A 288 5.99 7.28 15.43
CA ARG A 288 6.43 5.88 15.53
C ARG A 288 5.75 4.93 14.53
N TYR A 289 5.07 5.49 13.53
CA TYR A 289 4.39 4.73 12.46
C TYR A 289 4.87 5.17 11.06
N PRO A 290 6.13 4.87 10.70
CA PRO A 290 6.71 5.29 9.43
C PRO A 290 6.05 4.59 8.23
N MET A 291 6.18 5.23 7.06
CA MET A 291 5.89 4.58 5.77
C MET A 291 7.03 3.64 5.37
N GLY A 292 6.68 2.53 4.72
CA GLY A 292 7.61 1.71 3.98
C GLY A 292 8.21 2.45 2.78
N SER A 293 9.21 1.84 2.16
CA SER A 293 9.97 2.39 1.06
C SER A 293 9.97 1.46 -0.14
N THR A 294 9.57 2.00 -1.30
CA THR A 294 9.42 1.24 -2.55
C THR A 294 9.58 2.12 -3.77
N VAL A 295 10.29 1.62 -4.77
CA VAL A 295 10.31 2.15 -6.14
C VAL A 295 9.66 1.13 -7.06
N LYS A 296 8.78 1.59 -7.94
CA LYS A 296 8.25 0.80 -9.06
C LYS A 296 8.94 1.22 -10.34
N VAL A 297 9.41 0.26 -11.12
CA VAL A 297 10.04 0.49 -12.42
C VAL A 297 9.27 -0.25 -13.50
N PHE A 298 8.96 0.46 -14.58
CA PHE A 298 8.23 -0.05 -15.73
C PHE A 298 9.17 -0.03 -16.92
N ALA A 299 9.30 -1.17 -17.59
CA ALA A 299 10.02 -1.32 -18.85
C ALA A 299 9.05 -1.90 -19.88
N THR A 300 8.78 -1.17 -20.97
CA THR A 300 7.86 -1.62 -22.04
C THR A 300 8.61 -2.16 -23.24
N TYR A 301 7.94 -3.03 -23.99
CA TYR A 301 8.48 -3.72 -25.17
C TYR A 301 7.39 -3.84 -26.24
N ASP A 302 7.81 -4.20 -27.45
CA ASP A 302 6.95 -4.44 -28.60
C ASP A 302 6.06 -5.68 -28.41
N GLU A 303 6.60 -6.72 -27.78
CA GLU A 303 5.88 -7.94 -27.45
C GLU A 303 6.34 -8.55 -26.12
N PRO A 304 5.50 -9.36 -25.44
CA PRO A 304 5.87 -10.01 -24.18
C PRO A 304 6.73 -11.26 -24.44
N PHE A 305 7.94 -11.06 -24.98
CA PHE A 305 8.83 -12.14 -25.45
C PHE A 305 9.19 -13.19 -24.38
N TRP A 306 9.14 -12.83 -23.09
CA TRP A 306 9.32 -13.78 -21.98
C TRP A 306 8.27 -14.89 -21.99
N ARG A 307 7.04 -14.61 -22.44
CA ARG A 307 5.97 -15.62 -22.56
C ARG A 307 6.30 -16.66 -23.61
N ALA A 308 6.89 -16.26 -24.75
CA ALA A 308 7.35 -17.18 -25.79
C ALA A 308 8.49 -18.09 -25.29
N GLY A 309 9.30 -17.60 -24.33
CA GLY A 309 10.30 -18.38 -23.61
C GLY A 309 9.75 -19.32 -22.52
N GLY A 310 8.41 -19.42 -22.39
CA GLY A 310 7.74 -20.23 -21.38
C GLY A 310 7.79 -19.64 -19.97
N LEU A 311 8.12 -18.36 -19.82
CA LEU A 311 8.22 -17.69 -18.52
C LEU A 311 6.95 -16.88 -18.22
N SER A 312 6.56 -16.83 -16.95
CA SER A 312 5.41 -16.04 -16.48
C SER A 312 5.65 -14.53 -16.48
N GLY A 313 6.90 -14.09 -16.61
CA GLY A 313 7.34 -12.71 -16.36
C GLY A 313 7.56 -12.41 -14.87
N GLU A 314 7.36 -13.40 -13.99
CA GLU A 314 7.64 -13.26 -12.57
C GLU A 314 9.08 -13.62 -12.22
N VAL A 315 9.70 -12.83 -11.35
CA VAL A 315 11.02 -13.12 -10.76
C VAL A 315 10.99 -12.77 -9.28
N VAL A 316 11.32 -13.74 -8.41
CA VAL A 316 11.61 -13.48 -7.00
C VAL A 316 13.11 -13.23 -6.84
N CYS A 317 13.47 -12.05 -6.37
CA CYS A 317 14.86 -11.62 -6.28
C CYS A 317 15.29 -11.58 -4.81
N CYS A 318 16.09 -12.57 -4.38
CA CYS A 318 16.59 -12.61 -3.00
C CYS A 318 17.77 -11.67 -2.77
N ASP A 319 18.51 -11.36 -3.82
CA ASP A 319 19.74 -10.57 -3.79
C ASP A 319 19.70 -9.42 -4.81
N GLY A 320 20.39 -8.32 -4.51
CA GLY A 320 20.44 -7.15 -5.37
C GLY A 320 19.24 -6.20 -5.19
N PRO A 321 19.18 -5.14 -6.02
CA PRO A 321 18.26 -4.03 -5.77
C PRO A 321 16.80 -4.34 -6.14
N LEU A 322 16.55 -5.32 -7.00
CA LEU A 322 15.20 -5.80 -7.31
C LEU A 322 14.75 -6.75 -6.20
N SER A 323 13.47 -6.69 -5.85
CA SER A 323 12.84 -7.61 -4.89
C SER A 323 11.88 -8.57 -5.60
N VAL A 324 11.11 -8.07 -6.56
CA VAL A 324 10.22 -8.89 -7.39
C VAL A 324 9.99 -8.22 -8.75
N VAL A 325 9.80 -9.03 -9.79
CA VAL A 325 9.36 -8.61 -11.13
C VAL A 325 8.06 -9.30 -11.46
N PHE A 326 7.17 -8.63 -12.19
CA PHE A 326 5.92 -9.18 -12.71
C PHE A 326 5.75 -8.86 -14.20
N ASP A 327 5.06 -9.75 -14.92
CA ASP A 327 4.38 -9.37 -16.15
C ASP A 327 3.29 -8.36 -15.82
N ASN A 328 3.39 -7.19 -16.44
CA ASN A 328 2.45 -6.09 -16.28
C ASN A 328 1.82 -5.68 -17.61
N THR A 329 1.90 -6.50 -18.65
CA THR A 329 1.34 -6.26 -19.99
C THR A 329 -0.12 -5.78 -19.93
N SER A 330 -0.51 -4.87 -20.83
CA SER A 330 -1.85 -4.30 -20.88
C SER A 330 -2.94 -5.36 -21.06
N HIS A 331 -4.18 -5.01 -20.69
CA HIS A 331 -5.34 -5.90 -20.72
C HIS A 331 -5.64 -6.50 -22.11
N ASP A 332 -5.31 -5.76 -23.17
CA ASP A 332 -5.48 -6.12 -24.58
C ASP A 332 -4.22 -6.73 -25.20
N GLY A 333 -3.11 -6.83 -24.44
CA GLY A 333 -1.83 -7.32 -24.94
C GLY A 333 -1.05 -6.34 -25.82
N ALA A 334 -1.60 -5.15 -26.12
CA ALA A 334 -1.01 -4.19 -27.05
C ALA A 334 0.29 -3.54 -26.56
N VAL A 335 0.50 -3.50 -25.24
CA VAL A 335 1.71 -2.93 -24.62
C VAL A 335 2.29 -3.95 -23.66
N ALA A 336 3.37 -4.62 -24.08
CA ALA A 336 4.13 -5.52 -23.24
C ALA A 336 4.91 -4.71 -22.19
N CYS A 337 4.87 -5.16 -20.93
CA CYS A 337 5.52 -4.44 -19.84
C CYS A 337 6.01 -5.40 -18.76
N LEU A 338 7.25 -5.21 -18.31
CA LEU A 338 7.76 -5.77 -17.07
C LEU A 338 7.73 -4.68 -15.98
N LEU A 339 7.16 -5.04 -14.84
CA LEU A 339 7.13 -4.22 -13.63
C LEU A 339 8.10 -4.79 -12.60
N ALA A 340 9.14 -4.04 -12.25
CA ALA A 340 10.08 -4.38 -11.20
C ALA A 340 9.83 -3.53 -9.94
N PHE A 341 9.91 -4.18 -8.77
CA PHE A 341 9.87 -3.53 -7.47
C PHE A 341 11.26 -3.52 -6.85
N LEU A 342 11.66 -2.37 -6.33
CA LEU A 342 12.86 -2.22 -5.53
C LEU A 342 12.41 -1.79 -4.12
N CYS A 343 12.71 -2.62 -3.13
CA CYS A 343 12.30 -2.43 -1.74
C CYS A 343 13.48 -2.62 -0.79
N GLY A 344 13.33 -2.14 0.44
CA GLY A 344 14.32 -2.37 1.51
C GLY A 344 15.63 -1.60 1.33
N ARG A 345 16.70 -2.12 1.91
CA ARG A 345 18.00 -1.45 2.06
C ARG A 345 18.70 -1.17 0.73
N ASP A 346 18.69 -2.13 -0.18
CA ASP A 346 19.39 -2.01 -1.45
C ASP A 346 18.73 -0.98 -2.39
N ARG A 347 17.42 -0.76 -2.26
CA ARG A 347 16.74 0.35 -2.92
C ARG A 347 17.31 1.72 -2.53
N TRP A 348 17.69 1.94 -1.26
CA TRP A 348 18.26 3.22 -0.83
C TRP A 348 19.61 3.49 -1.48
N ARG A 349 20.42 2.45 -1.63
CA ARG A 349 21.71 2.52 -2.34
C ARG A 349 21.47 2.82 -3.81
N TRP A 350 20.55 2.10 -4.45
CA TRP A 350 20.17 2.31 -5.84
C TRP A 350 19.64 3.72 -6.12
N SER A 351 18.78 4.26 -5.25
CA SER A 351 18.15 5.57 -5.46
C SER A 351 19.13 6.75 -5.40
N ARG A 352 20.33 6.54 -4.85
CA ARG A 352 21.42 7.53 -4.80
C ARG A 352 22.29 7.53 -6.07
N LEU A 353 22.18 6.50 -6.90
CA LEU A 353 22.93 6.45 -8.16
C LEU A 353 22.38 7.49 -9.15
N PRO A 354 23.22 8.01 -10.06
CA PRO A 354 22.76 8.80 -11.21
C PRO A 354 21.72 8.05 -12.04
N ALA A 355 20.79 8.78 -12.67
CA ALA A 355 19.69 8.18 -13.43
C ALA A 355 20.14 7.16 -14.52
N PRO A 356 21.22 7.39 -15.29
CA PRO A 356 21.72 6.39 -16.25
C PRO A 356 22.17 5.09 -15.58
N GLU A 357 22.81 5.16 -14.42
CA GLU A 357 23.27 3.99 -13.67
C GLU A 357 22.11 3.23 -13.03
N ARG A 358 21.11 3.95 -12.52
CA ARG A 358 19.86 3.36 -12.02
C ARG A 358 19.15 2.55 -13.09
N ARG A 359 18.96 3.17 -14.28
CA ARG A 359 18.37 2.52 -15.45
C ARG A 359 19.17 1.28 -15.83
N ARG A 360 20.48 1.41 -16.02
CA ARG A 360 21.36 0.30 -16.36
C ARG A 360 21.25 -0.86 -15.38
N THR A 361 21.26 -0.57 -14.08
CA THR A 361 21.13 -1.60 -13.03
C THR A 361 19.88 -2.45 -13.20
N VAL A 362 18.72 -1.83 -13.46
CA VAL A 362 17.46 -2.55 -13.64
C VAL A 362 17.43 -3.29 -14.97
N VAL A 363 17.83 -2.62 -16.05
CA VAL A 363 17.82 -3.19 -17.41
C VAL A 363 18.76 -4.39 -17.53
N ASP A 364 19.96 -4.33 -16.94
CA ASP A 364 20.90 -5.45 -16.91
C ASP A 364 20.34 -6.64 -16.11
N ALA A 365 19.61 -6.38 -15.02
CA ALA A 365 18.92 -7.42 -14.26
C ALA A 365 17.79 -8.06 -15.10
N LEU A 366 16.95 -7.26 -15.75
CA LEU A 366 15.90 -7.78 -16.64
C LEU A 366 16.50 -8.60 -17.81
N ALA A 367 17.60 -8.14 -18.40
CA ALA A 367 18.32 -8.86 -19.45
C ALA A 367 18.91 -10.19 -18.97
N ARG A 368 19.39 -10.25 -17.73
CA ARG A 368 19.84 -11.50 -17.10
C ARG A 368 18.69 -12.50 -16.92
N TYR A 369 17.48 -12.03 -16.63
CA TYR A 369 16.33 -12.90 -16.39
C TYR A 369 15.61 -13.34 -17.68
N PHE A 370 15.40 -12.42 -18.61
CA PHE A 370 14.55 -12.63 -19.79
C PHE A 370 15.32 -12.68 -21.11
N GLY A 371 16.64 -12.48 -21.08
CA GLY A 371 17.52 -12.53 -22.24
C GLY A 371 17.81 -11.15 -22.86
N PRO A 372 18.64 -11.11 -23.92
CA PRO A 372 19.19 -9.86 -24.47
C PRO A 372 18.15 -8.82 -24.89
N ARG A 373 16.96 -9.23 -25.32
CA ARG A 373 15.86 -8.31 -25.73
C ARG A 373 15.40 -7.38 -24.60
N ALA A 374 15.57 -7.77 -23.33
CA ALA A 374 15.25 -6.90 -22.21
C ALA A 374 16.23 -5.71 -22.04
N ARG A 375 17.32 -5.64 -22.83
CA ARG A 375 18.26 -4.51 -22.79
C ARG A 375 17.70 -3.22 -23.41
N ASP A 376 16.74 -3.36 -24.32
CA ASP A 376 16.29 -2.27 -25.17
C ASP A 376 14.80 -1.96 -24.94
N PRO A 377 14.40 -1.47 -23.75
CA PRO A 377 13.01 -1.10 -23.50
C PRO A 377 12.60 0.12 -24.32
N ILE A 378 11.38 0.11 -24.84
CA ILE A 378 10.77 1.22 -25.59
C ILE A 378 10.55 2.43 -24.66
N GLU A 379 9.86 2.21 -23.55
CA GLU A 379 9.73 3.19 -22.47
C GLU A 379 10.31 2.62 -21.16
N TYR A 380 10.93 3.50 -20.38
CA TYR A 380 11.45 3.19 -19.05
C TYR A 380 11.02 4.27 -18.07
N VAL A 381 10.27 3.91 -17.04
CA VAL A 381 9.75 4.85 -16.03
C VAL A 381 10.02 4.33 -14.62
N GLU A 382 10.60 5.20 -13.79
CA GLU A 382 10.80 5.01 -12.36
C GLU A 382 9.75 5.82 -11.58
N LYS A 383 9.07 5.20 -10.61
CA LYS A 383 8.26 5.90 -9.61
C LYS A 383 8.84 5.65 -8.23
N ASP A 384 9.56 6.64 -7.70
CA ASP A 384 10.03 6.67 -6.32
C ASP A 384 8.94 7.27 -5.41
N TRP A 385 8.28 6.42 -4.62
CA TRP A 385 7.21 6.85 -3.72
C TRP A 385 7.73 7.50 -2.42
N ASP A 386 9.01 7.35 -2.11
CA ASP A 386 9.64 8.00 -0.95
C ASP A 386 9.90 9.49 -1.21
N ALA A 387 10.21 9.82 -2.47
CA ALA A 387 10.37 11.19 -2.93
C ALA A 387 9.04 11.97 -3.01
N GLU A 388 7.89 11.28 -3.03
CA GLU A 388 6.57 11.90 -3.15
C GLU A 388 6.21 12.73 -1.89
N PRO A 389 6.07 14.06 -1.99
CA PRO A 389 5.97 14.93 -0.82
C PRO A 389 4.72 14.69 0.05
N TRP A 390 3.63 14.24 -0.58
CA TRP A 390 2.32 13.99 0.02
C TRP A 390 2.00 12.49 0.09
N THR A 391 3.02 11.64 0.11
CA THR A 391 2.91 10.20 0.37
C THR A 391 4.05 9.71 1.26
N ARG A 392 5.29 10.13 0.97
CA ARG A 392 6.49 9.90 1.78
C ARG A 392 6.81 8.43 2.06
N GLY A 393 6.45 7.57 1.10
CA GLY A 393 6.72 6.14 1.17
C GLY A 393 5.53 5.25 0.78
N CYS A 394 5.85 4.03 0.38
CA CYS A 394 4.92 2.99 -0.06
C CYS A 394 5.53 1.60 0.22
N PRO A 395 4.71 0.53 0.21
CA PRO A 395 3.28 0.52 -0.09
C PRO A 395 2.42 0.98 1.09
N VAL A 396 2.90 0.79 2.32
CA VAL A 396 2.08 0.90 3.54
C VAL A 396 2.86 1.50 4.71
N GLY A 397 2.15 2.07 5.68
CA GLY A 397 2.74 2.37 6.99
C GLY A 397 2.87 1.10 7.84
N GLY A 398 3.90 1.04 8.67
CA GLY A 398 4.14 -0.11 9.54
C GLY A 398 4.66 0.28 10.92
N ALA A 399 4.25 -0.48 11.93
CA ALA A 399 4.66 -0.27 13.31
C ALA A 399 5.95 -1.04 13.63
N GLY A 400 6.92 -0.33 14.23
CA GLY A 400 8.09 -0.94 14.85
C GLY A 400 7.76 -1.57 16.22
N PRO A 401 8.74 -2.25 16.86
CA PRO A 401 8.55 -2.87 18.16
C PRO A 401 8.00 -1.92 19.24
N GLY A 402 7.07 -2.44 20.05
CA GLY A 402 6.46 -1.78 21.21
C GLY A 402 5.41 -0.72 20.88
N VAL A 403 5.09 -0.49 19.61
CA VAL A 403 4.10 0.51 19.20
C VAL A 403 2.67 0.01 19.40
N TRP A 404 2.36 -1.25 19.10
CA TRP A 404 0.99 -1.75 19.25
C TRP A 404 0.57 -1.81 20.71
N THR A 405 1.40 -2.39 21.58
CA THR A 405 1.04 -2.53 23.00
C THR A 405 0.97 -1.21 23.73
N ALA A 406 1.70 -0.19 23.28
CA ALA A 406 1.67 1.14 23.88
C ALA A 406 0.61 2.07 23.25
N LEU A 407 0.41 2.00 21.92
CA LEU A 407 -0.24 3.06 21.13
C LEU A 407 -1.27 2.53 20.11
N SER A 408 -1.86 1.34 20.33
CA SER A 408 -2.91 0.80 19.43
C SER A 408 -4.20 1.62 19.44
N ALA A 409 -4.70 2.01 20.62
CA ALA A 409 -5.99 2.70 20.74
C ALA A 409 -6.00 4.08 20.03
N PRO A 410 -4.97 4.94 20.20
CA PRO A 410 -4.90 6.22 19.49
C PRO A 410 -4.86 6.11 17.97
N LEU A 411 -4.62 4.93 17.38
CA LEU A 411 -4.62 4.75 15.92
C LEU A 411 -5.96 5.12 15.29
N ARG A 412 -7.07 4.81 15.98
CA ARG A 412 -8.44 4.98 15.47
C ARG A 412 -9.28 5.90 16.35
N ALA A 413 -8.93 6.06 17.63
CA ALA A 413 -9.71 6.86 18.59
C ALA A 413 -9.84 8.33 18.12
N PRO A 414 -11.05 8.87 18.00
CA PRO A 414 -11.25 10.29 17.69
C PRO A 414 -10.64 11.19 18.76
N VAL A 415 -10.14 12.35 18.34
CA VAL A 415 -9.65 13.40 19.25
C VAL A 415 -10.61 14.58 19.15
N GLY A 416 -11.53 14.70 20.12
CA GLY A 416 -12.57 15.71 20.09
C GLY A 416 -13.47 15.57 18.87
N ARG A 417 -13.36 16.49 17.92
CA ARG A 417 -14.13 16.54 16.66
C ARG A 417 -13.33 16.05 15.44
N VAL A 418 -12.11 15.58 15.66
CA VAL A 418 -11.23 15.01 14.62
C VAL A 418 -11.32 13.48 14.65
N HIS A 419 -11.78 12.90 13.55
CA HIS A 419 -11.83 11.46 13.31
C HIS A 419 -10.72 11.05 12.34
N TRP A 420 -10.27 9.80 12.44
CA TRP A 420 -9.14 9.30 11.65
C TRP A 420 -9.64 8.27 10.66
N ALA A 421 -9.23 8.37 9.40
CA ALA A 421 -9.43 7.39 8.35
C ALA A 421 -8.07 7.00 7.74
N GLY A 422 -8.04 6.56 6.49
CA GLY A 422 -6.83 6.02 5.86
C GLY A 422 -6.70 4.51 6.13
N THR A 423 -6.09 3.80 5.19
CA THR A 423 -6.03 2.32 5.22
C THR A 423 -5.31 1.77 6.45
N GLU A 424 -4.40 2.55 7.04
CA GLU A 424 -3.69 2.22 8.29
C GLU A 424 -4.66 2.08 9.48
N THR A 425 -5.86 2.67 9.40
CA THR A 425 -6.94 2.56 10.40
C THR A 425 -7.93 1.43 10.10
N ALA A 426 -7.69 0.58 9.09
CA ALA A 426 -8.49 -0.61 8.83
C ALA A 426 -8.03 -1.81 9.66
N THR A 427 -8.96 -2.71 9.99
CA THR A 427 -8.68 -3.97 10.72
C THR A 427 -8.50 -5.16 9.76
N VAL A 428 -9.10 -5.07 8.57
CA VAL A 428 -9.03 -6.06 7.49
C VAL A 428 -8.48 -5.34 6.26
N TRP A 429 -7.58 -6.01 5.52
CA TRP A 429 -6.88 -5.44 4.37
C TRP A 429 -6.23 -4.07 4.66
N ASN A 430 -5.69 -3.91 5.88
CA ASN A 430 -4.86 -2.77 6.24
C ASN A 430 -3.74 -2.60 5.22
N GLY A 431 -3.49 -1.38 4.75
CA GLY A 431 -2.49 -1.10 3.73
C GLY A 431 -2.99 -1.17 2.27
N TYR A 432 -4.15 -1.79 2.02
CA TYR A 432 -4.70 -1.98 0.68
C TYR A 432 -5.85 -1.00 0.35
N MET A 433 -6.26 -0.99 -0.92
CA MET A 433 -7.43 -0.23 -1.39
C MET A 433 -8.71 -0.61 -0.63
N ASP A 434 -8.91 -1.90 -0.36
CA ASP A 434 -10.06 -2.39 0.39
C ASP A 434 -10.10 -1.86 1.82
N GLY A 435 -8.96 -1.89 2.53
CA GLY A 435 -8.82 -1.28 3.85
C GLY A 435 -9.07 0.23 3.82
N ALA A 436 -8.64 0.93 2.77
CA ALA A 436 -8.90 2.36 2.62
C ALA A 436 -10.41 2.66 2.59
N LEU A 437 -11.18 1.90 1.80
CA LEU A 437 -12.63 2.04 1.72
C LEU A 437 -13.31 1.69 3.06
N ARG A 438 -12.91 0.59 3.71
CA ARG A 438 -13.45 0.22 5.03
C ARG A 438 -13.21 1.30 6.08
N ALA A 439 -12.00 1.84 6.13
CA ALA A 439 -11.64 2.91 7.04
C ALA A 439 -12.48 4.18 6.76
N GLY A 440 -12.68 4.53 5.49
CA GLY A 440 -13.53 5.67 5.13
C GLY A 440 -14.98 5.48 5.57
N GLN A 441 -15.52 4.27 5.37
CA GLN A 441 -16.88 3.90 5.79
C GLN A 441 -17.06 4.00 7.32
N ARG A 442 -16.12 3.47 8.09
CA ARG A 442 -16.14 3.55 9.55
C ARG A 442 -16.06 5.01 10.01
N ALA A 443 -15.13 5.81 9.50
CA ALA A 443 -14.99 7.22 9.92
C ALA A 443 -16.24 8.03 9.64
N ALA A 444 -16.86 7.83 8.47
CA ALA A 444 -18.14 8.45 8.15
C ALA A 444 -19.25 8.02 9.14
N ALA A 445 -19.34 6.73 9.49
CA ALA A 445 -20.34 6.23 10.43
C ALA A 445 -20.16 6.82 11.84
N GLU A 446 -18.92 6.91 12.33
CA GLU A 446 -18.61 7.55 13.63
C GLU A 446 -19.04 9.02 13.66
N VAL A 447 -18.80 9.76 12.58
CA VAL A 447 -19.20 11.17 12.47
C VAL A 447 -20.72 11.30 12.36
N LEU A 448 -21.38 10.47 11.55
CA LEU A 448 -22.84 10.48 11.41
C LEU A 448 -23.56 10.19 12.72
N HIS A 449 -23.00 9.38 13.61
CA HIS A 449 -23.57 9.14 14.93
C HIS A 449 -23.52 10.37 15.86
N ARG A 450 -22.72 11.38 15.49
CA ARG A 450 -22.49 12.60 16.27
C ARG A 450 -22.99 13.88 15.57
N LEU A 451 -23.44 13.78 14.33
CA LEU A 451 -24.04 14.87 13.56
C LEU A 451 -25.49 15.06 13.96
#